data_AF-A0A2N5SHT6-F1
#
_entry.id   AF-A0A2N5SHT6-F1
#
_cell.length_a   1.000
_cell.length_b   1.000
_cell.length_c   1.000
_cell.angle_alpha   90.00
_cell.angle_beta   90.00
_cell.angle_gamma   90.00
#
_symmetry.space_group_name_H-M   'P 1'
#
loop_
_entity.id
_entity.type
_entity.pdbx_description
1 polymer ?
#
loop_
_entity_poly.entity_id
_entity_poly.type
_entity_poly.pdbx_seq_one_letter_code
_entity_poly.pdbx_strand_id
1 'polypeptide(L)'
;MSAAQPAPSVAPSDSDVVLDTPSIPEALPESHASEDPRPARIVHVLGCLHNIWSVEFKEQRPLVQTPEVLSADTLAERQALLVKIQTDLMPSLEQHVTNLLSSVGLHASVTHPEANLDETLELVHKLGPLLDELERSIRGLAPWILPLLPGHKPSQSSQSDGNYGAVKKHRCDRLYLQFQQLTMADISAVLQAYAVYLADGLHFPDAQDAEDKRNKIVESTAECCREIDHWLKFSTWSDYDFLHMPWVGDVMRLDSYVGLAREEMKEIGHHGYPDGSIEYRLTGLFRRAITIAEIIRSAFQALLGTSQSPSIITFPDNLNSNELDWLQWHSRGMVDYLGILIQGLSGLAYQRRIRMHYAPNWPQLNANKGFVEIGAAKVDNRLHAFLTLISFHHIPSAAASNYPPSTNLFSSMFLQMRGEFRAAIKKFRHRYQALDYDSFSGGTIVLQLV
;
A
#
# COMPACT_ATOMS: atom_id res chain seq x y z
N MET A 1 66.95 -23.26 -13.81
CA MET A 1 67.27 -22.04 -13.03
C MET A 1 66.34 -22.07 -11.82
N SER A 2 66.77 -22.70 -10.72
CA SER A 2 67.34 -22.05 -9.51
C SER A 2 66.34 -21.12 -8.81
N ALA A 3 66.12 -21.17 -7.49
CA ALA A 3 66.53 -22.05 -6.39
C ALA A 3 65.66 -21.60 -5.18
N ALA A 4 65.04 -22.53 -4.44
CA ALA A 4 65.46 -23.01 -3.11
C ALA A 4 64.83 -22.27 -1.91
N GLN A 5 64.14 -23.06 -1.06
CA GLN A 5 63.84 -22.79 0.35
C GLN A 5 65.14 -22.82 1.20
N PRO A 6 65.11 -22.44 2.49
CA PRO A 6 64.91 -23.46 3.54
C PRO A 6 64.17 -22.98 4.81
N ALA A 7 63.75 -23.97 5.63
CA ALA A 7 63.28 -23.85 7.00
C ALA A 7 64.37 -24.36 8.00
N PRO A 8 64.03 -24.73 9.26
CA PRO A 8 64.21 -24.02 10.54
C PRO A 8 65.36 -24.61 11.40
N SER A 9 65.55 -24.17 12.68
CA SER A 9 65.91 -25.02 13.87
C SER A 9 66.59 -24.28 15.07
N VAL A 10 65.98 -24.44 16.25
CA VAL A 10 66.54 -24.79 17.60
C VAL A 10 67.13 -23.75 18.59
N ALA A 11 66.70 -23.97 19.86
CA ALA A 11 66.96 -23.33 21.17
C ALA A 11 68.35 -23.64 21.81
N PRO A 12 68.67 -23.19 23.06
CA PRO A 12 68.33 -23.89 24.34
C PRO A 12 68.00 -22.95 25.55
N SER A 13 67.21 -23.37 26.57
CA SER A 13 67.55 -23.92 27.93
C SER A 13 68.69 -23.17 28.66
N ASP A 14 68.70 -22.88 29.97
CA ASP A 14 68.01 -23.36 31.17
C ASP A 14 68.38 -22.44 32.37
N SER A 15 67.74 -22.63 33.53
CA SER A 15 68.25 -22.42 34.92
C SER A 15 67.50 -21.43 35.84
N ASP A 16 66.64 -22.03 36.66
CA ASP A 16 66.64 -22.04 38.14
C ASP A 16 66.51 -20.78 39.04
N VAL A 17 65.39 -20.82 39.79
CA VAL A 17 65.25 -20.71 41.26
C VAL A 17 65.60 -19.38 41.95
N VAL A 18 64.60 -18.75 42.61
CA VAL A 18 64.55 -18.45 44.06
C VAL A 18 63.11 -18.05 44.47
N LEU A 19 62.63 -18.64 45.57
CA LEU A 19 61.38 -18.31 46.28
C LEU A 19 61.50 -16.98 47.05
N ASP A 20 60.41 -16.18 47.12
CA ASP A 20 59.96 -15.68 48.42
C ASP A 20 58.48 -15.21 48.47
N THR A 21 57.76 -15.86 49.39
CA THR A 21 56.61 -15.49 50.24
C THR A 21 55.46 -14.50 49.84
N PRO A 22 54.23 -14.73 50.36
CA PRO A 22 52.97 -14.25 49.80
C PRO A 22 52.45 -12.95 50.45
N SER A 23 51.74 -12.14 49.66
CA SER A 23 50.80 -11.12 50.16
C SER A 23 49.38 -11.47 49.66
N ILE A 24 48.46 -11.67 50.59
CA ILE A 24 47.01 -11.87 50.42
C ILE A 24 46.34 -10.62 51.01
N PRO A 25 45.15 -10.15 50.59
CA PRO A 25 44.55 -10.04 49.26
C PRO A 25 44.10 -8.57 49.00
N GLU A 26 44.28 -8.04 47.79
CA GLU A 26 43.53 -6.83 47.41
C GLU A 26 42.17 -7.27 46.87
N ALA A 27 41.13 -6.75 47.50
CA ALA A 27 39.74 -7.15 47.31
C ALA A 27 39.34 -7.16 45.84
N LEU A 28 38.84 -8.32 45.39
CA LEU A 28 38.01 -8.40 44.20
C LEU A 28 36.79 -7.48 44.42
N PRO A 29 36.47 -6.57 43.49
CA PRO A 29 35.18 -5.94 43.49
C PRO A 29 34.14 -7.01 43.14
N GLU A 30 33.43 -7.50 44.15
CA GLU A 30 32.14 -8.16 43.98
C GLU A 30 31.17 -7.12 43.36
N SER A 31 31.20 -7.00 42.03
CA SER A 31 30.24 -6.22 41.26
C SER A 31 29.87 -6.98 39.99
N HIS A 32 29.53 -8.25 40.14
CA HIS A 32 28.54 -8.89 39.28
C HIS A 32 27.22 -8.85 40.02
N ALA A 33 26.64 -7.66 40.14
CA ALA A 33 25.20 -7.57 40.30
C ALA A 33 24.61 -8.40 39.15
N SER A 34 23.95 -9.50 39.49
CA SER A 34 23.19 -10.32 38.57
C SER A 34 22.33 -9.42 37.71
N GLU A 35 22.75 -9.13 36.47
CA GLU A 35 21.92 -8.41 35.51
C GLU A 35 20.56 -9.11 35.46
N ASP A 36 19.51 -8.34 35.65
CA ASP A 36 18.15 -8.85 35.61
C ASP A 36 17.95 -9.59 34.27
N PRO A 37 17.63 -10.90 34.26
CA PRO A 37 17.51 -11.65 33.01
C PRO A 37 16.21 -11.31 32.26
N ARG A 38 15.27 -10.57 32.87
CA ARG A 38 13.94 -10.30 32.31
C ARG A 38 14.00 -9.50 31.00
N PRO A 39 14.71 -8.37 30.87
CA PRO A 39 14.81 -7.63 29.61
C PRO A 39 15.31 -8.51 28.46
N ALA A 40 16.37 -9.29 28.68
CA ALA A 40 16.92 -10.20 27.67
C ALA A 40 15.89 -11.25 27.23
N ARG A 41 15.10 -11.79 28.17
CA ARG A 41 14.00 -12.72 27.86
C ARG A 41 12.89 -12.04 27.06
N ILE A 42 12.47 -10.83 27.43
CA ILE A 42 11.44 -10.08 26.70
C ILE A 42 11.92 -9.80 25.27
N VAL A 43 13.15 -9.28 25.12
CA VAL A 43 13.77 -9.00 23.82
C VAL A 43 13.81 -10.26 22.95
N HIS A 44 14.16 -11.41 23.53
CA HIS A 44 14.15 -12.69 22.81
C HIS A 44 12.75 -13.05 22.29
N VAL A 45 11.71 -12.98 23.14
CA VAL A 45 10.34 -13.32 22.72
C VAL A 45 9.82 -12.32 21.68
N LEU A 46 10.08 -11.02 21.84
CA LEU A 46 9.75 -10.00 20.83
C LEU A 46 10.43 -10.28 19.49
N GLY A 47 11.71 -10.68 19.51
CA GLY A 47 12.46 -11.06 18.32
C GLY A 47 11.88 -12.30 17.63
N CYS A 48 11.49 -13.31 18.40
CA CYS A 48 10.79 -14.50 17.87
C CYS A 48 9.45 -14.12 17.21
N LEU A 49 8.62 -13.32 17.88
CA LEU A 49 7.33 -12.87 17.33
C LEU A 49 7.54 -12.03 16.06
N HIS A 50 8.50 -11.11 16.07
CA HIS A 50 8.84 -10.32 14.90
C HIS A 50 9.24 -11.22 13.71
N ASN A 51 10.10 -12.21 13.92
CA ASN A 51 10.52 -13.13 12.87
C ASN A 51 9.32 -13.95 12.32
N ILE A 52 8.46 -14.47 13.20
CA ILE A 52 7.26 -15.22 12.82
C ILE A 52 6.34 -14.37 11.95
N TRP A 53 5.97 -13.18 12.43
CA TRP A 53 4.92 -12.36 11.81
C TRP A 53 5.38 -11.47 10.66
N SER A 54 6.69 -11.20 10.53
CA SER A 54 7.23 -10.39 9.43
C SER A 54 7.94 -11.19 8.33
N VAL A 55 8.57 -12.32 8.67
CA VAL A 55 9.40 -13.10 7.72
C VAL A 55 8.76 -14.44 7.37
N GLU A 56 8.25 -15.17 8.36
CA GLU A 56 7.75 -16.53 8.18
C GLU A 56 6.29 -16.57 7.75
N PHE A 57 5.51 -15.56 8.16
CA PHE A 57 4.11 -15.42 7.81
C PHE A 57 3.95 -15.32 6.30
N LYS A 58 3.29 -16.32 5.72
CA LYS A 58 3.11 -16.46 4.26
C LYS A 58 1.67 -16.81 3.97
N GLU A 59 1.26 -16.45 2.76
CA GLU A 59 0.00 -16.90 2.20
C GLU A 59 0.00 -18.44 2.07
N GLN A 60 -0.78 -19.09 2.94
CA GLN A 60 -0.88 -20.56 3.03
C GLN A 60 -2.21 -21.08 2.50
N ARG A 61 -3.14 -20.20 2.12
CA ARG A 61 -4.47 -20.62 1.67
C ARG A 61 -4.38 -21.34 0.32
N PRO A 62 -5.09 -22.46 0.13
CA PRO A 62 -5.07 -23.19 -1.13
C PRO A 62 -5.66 -22.35 -2.27
N LEU A 63 -5.09 -22.52 -3.47
CA LEU A 63 -5.65 -22.02 -4.71
C LEU A 63 -6.84 -22.90 -5.13
N VAL A 64 -7.98 -22.28 -5.39
CA VAL A 64 -9.19 -22.96 -5.85
C VAL A 64 -9.65 -22.36 -7.17
N GLN A 65 -10.09 -23.21 -8.11
CA GLN A 65 -10.58 -22.76 -9.42
C GLN A 65 -12.06 -22.36 -9.38
N THR A 66 -12.86 -23.09 -8.61
CA THR A 66 -14.31 -22.88 -8.48
C THR A 66 -14.68 -22.69 -7.01
N PRO A 67 -15.08 -21.48 -6.60
CA PRO A 67 -15.66 -21.23 -5.29
C PRO A 67 -16.79 -22.18 -4.99
N GLU A 68 -16.83 -22.67 -3.77
CA GLU A 68 -18.01 -23.35 -3.24
C GLU A 68 -19.12 -22.32 -2.95
N VAL A 69 -20.35 -22.66 -3.34
CA VAL A 69 -21.55 -21.93 -2.89
C VAL A 69 -21.78 -22.29 -1.42
N LEU A 70 -21.76 -21.30 -0.55
CA LEU A 70 -21.84 -21.54 0.89
C LEU A 70 -23.26 -21.93 1.29
N SER A 71 -23.36 -22.97 2.11
CA SER A 71 -24.61 -23.31 2.78
C SER A 71 -25.02 -22.22 3.78
N ALA A 72 -26.29 -22.21 4.19
CA ALA A 72 -26.78 -21.28 5.22
C ALA A 72 -26.03 -21.47 6.55
N ASP A 73 -25.71 -22.71 6.92
CA ASP A 73 -24.97 -23.04 8.14
C ASP A 73 -23.53 -22.49 8.06
N THR A 74 -22.85 -22.70 6.93
CA THR A 74 -21.50 -22.16 6.70
C THR A 74 -21.48 -20.63 6.71
N LEU A 75 -22.52 -19.99 6.18
CA LEU A 75 -22.68 -18.54 6.25
C LEU A 75 -22.86 -18.06 7.70
N ALA A 76 -23.70 -18.73 8.48
CA ALA A 76 -23.91 -18.42 9.89
C ALA A 76 -22.62 -18.58 10.71
N GLU A 77 -21.85 -19.65 10.48
CA GLU A 77 -20.55 -19.88 11.09
C GLU A 77 -19.54 -18.77 10.76
N ARG A 78 -19.43 -18.38 9.49
CA ARG A 78 -18.53 -17.28 9.08
C ARG A 78 -18.99 -15.95 9.65
N GLN A 79 -20.29 -15.69 9.71
CA GLN A 79 -20.80 -14.48 10.32
C GLN A 79 -20.47 -14.44 11.82
N ALA A 80 -20.57 -15.57 12.53
CA ALA A 80 -20.17 -15.67 13.93
C ALA A 80 -18.65 -15.44 14.12
N LEU A 81 -17.81 -15.96 13.21
CA LEU A 81 -16.37 -15.68 13.21
C LEU A 81 -16.09 -14.19 12.99
N LEU A 82 -16.77 -13.54 12.05
CA LEU A 82 -16.60 -12.12 11.78
C LEU A 82 -16.98 -11.29 13.02
N VAL A 83 -18.12 -11.62 13.66
CA VAL A 83 -18.54 -10.98 14.91
C VAL A 83 -17.49 -11.17 16.00
N LYS A 84 -16.97 -12.39 16.19
CA LYS A 84 -15.91 -12.66 17.16
C LYS A 84 -14.67 -11.80 16.90
N ILE A 85 -14.25 -11.66 15.64
CA ILE A 85 -13.10 -10.81 15.32
C ILE A 85 -13.38 -9.34 15.65
N GLN A 86 -14.58 -8.85 15.33
CA GLN A 86 -14.99 -7.46 15.55
C GLN A 86 -15.17 -7.11 17.02
N THR A 87 -15.73 -8.01 17.83
CA THR A 87 -16.14 -7.68 19.21
C THR A 87 -15.16 -8.14 20.28
N ASP A 88 -14.24 -9.04 19.94
CA ASP A 88 -13.36 -9.70 20.91
C ASP A 88 -11.89 -9.65 20.48
N LEU A 89 -11.53 -10.26 19.36
CA LEU A 89 -10.11 -10.46 19.02
C LEU A 89 -9.37 -9.16 18.67
N MET A 90 -9.95 -8.31 17.81
CA MET A 90 -9.30 -7.05 17.42
C MET A 90 -9.24 -6.04 18.58
N PRO A 91 -10.33 -5.79 19.33
CA PRO A 91 -10.25 -4.95 20.53
C PRO A 91 -9.25 -5.49 21.56
N SER A 92 -9.16 -6.82 21.72
CA SER A 92 -8.17 -7.43 22.62
C SER A 92 -6.74 -7.19 22.16
N LEU A 93 -6.48 -7.19 20.84
CA LEU A 93 -5.16 -6.89 20.29
C LEU A 93 -4.77 -5.42 20.52
N GLU A 94 -5.68 -4.49 20.27
CA GLU A 94 -5.48 -3.06 20.54
C GLU A 94 -5.17 -2.81 22.03
N GLN A 95 -5.97 -3.41 22.92
CA GLN A 95 -5.76 -3.33 24.36
C GLN A 95 -4.41 -3.94 24.76
N HIS A 96 -4.00 -5.07 24.17
CA HIS A 96 -2.70 -5.69 24.45
C HIS A 96 -1.53 -4.78 24.07
N VAL A 97 -1.58 -4.20 22.88
CA VAL A 97 -0.53 -3.28 22.36
C VAL A 97 -0.46 -2.02 23.22
N THR A 98 -1.60 -1.50 23.68
CA THR A 98 -1.67 -0.35 24.60
C THR A 98 -1.15 -0.68 26.00
N ASN A 99 -1.46 -1.88 26.51
CA ASN A 99 -0.96 -2.33 27.81
C ASN A 99 0.56 -2.52 27.80
N LEU A 100 1.12 -3.02 26.69
CA LEU A 100 2.58 -3.13 26.52
C LEU A 100 3.28 -1.79 26.62
N LEU A 101 2.70 -0.73 26.04
CA LEU A 101 3.25 0.63 26.15
C LEU A 101 3.27 1.10 27.60
N SER A 102 2.19 0.81 28.32
CA SER A 102 2.02 1.18 29.72
C SER A 102 2.99 0.41 30.62
N SER A 103 3.17 -0.89 30.38
CA SER A 103 4.01 -1.77 31.20
C SER A 103 5.50 -1.43 31.09
N VAL A 104 5.97 -0.89 29.96
CA VAL A 104 7.36 -0.41 29.82
C VAL A 104 7.58 1.02 30.33
N GLY A 105 6.57 1.61 30.97
CA GLY A 105 6.65 2.93 31.60
C GLY A 105 6.50 4.11 30.64
N LEU A 106 5.86 3.94 29.48
CA LEU A 106 5.72 4.97 28.44
C LEU A 106 4.31 5.55 28.30
N HIS A 107 3.54 5.52 29.39
CA HIS A 107 2.20 6.10 29.40
C HIS A 107 2.24 7.64 29.34
N ALA A 108 1.41 8.25 28.49
CA ALA A 108 1.35 9.70 28.27
C ALA A 108 1.01 10.58 29.51
N SER A 109 0.63 9.97 30.64
CA SER A 109 0.11 10.66 31.82
C SER A 109 1.07 10.66 33.01
N VAL A 110 2.20 9.96 32.92
CA VAL A 110 3.17 9.86 34.03
C VAL A 110 4.57 10.12 33.48
N THR A 111 5.30 11.03 34.10
CA THR A 111 6.72 11.27 33.80
C THR A 111 7.54 10.07 34.26
N HIS A 112 7.78 9.14 33.34
CA HIS A 112 8.71 8.00 33.41
C HIS A 112 8.61 7.11 34.67
N PRO A 113 7.46 6.44 34.89
CA PRO A 113 7.41 5.37 35.88
C PRO A 113 8.37 4.24 35.48
N GLU A 114 8.95 3.57 36.48
CA GLU A 114 9.81 2.40 36.30
C GLU A 114 9.05 1.29 35.54
N ALA A 115 9.73 0.62 34.60
CA ALA A 115 9.11 -0.43 33.79
C ALA A 115 8.74 -1.66 34.63
N ASN A 116 7.51 -2.15 34.46
CA ASN A 116 7.05 -3.41 35.02
C ASN A 116 7.43 -4.57 34.09
N LEU A 117 8.63 -5.10 34.29
CA LEU A 117 9.18 -6.17 33.42
C LEU A 117 8.44 -7.50 33.55
N ASP A 118 7.82 -7.79 34.70
CA ASP A 118 7.05 -9.03 34.89
C ASP A 118 5.74 -8.98 34.08
N GLU A 119 5.02 -7.86 34.17
CA GLU A 119 3.82 -7.61 33.38
C GLU A 119 4.14 -7.55 31.88
N THR A 120 5.23 -6.86 31.51
CA THR A 120 5.68 -6.79 30.12
C THR A 120 5.96 -8.18 29.56
N LEU A 121 6.65 -9.04 30.32
CA LEU A 121 6.93 -10.41 29.91
C LEU A 121 5.63 -11.21 29.74
N GLU A 122 4.67 -11.09 30.65
CA GLU A 122 3.37 -11.76 30.55
C GLU A 122 2.59 -11.32 29.30
N LEU A 123 2.51 -10.02 29.04
CA LEU A 123 1.82 -9.45 27.87
C LEU A 123 2.46 -9.92 26.55
N VAL A 124 3.79 -9.93 26.45
CA VAL A 124 4.49 -10.41 25.25
C VAL A 124 4.23 -11.90 25.02
N HIS A 125 4.17 -12.73 26.06
CA HIS A 125 3.84 -14.16 25.91
C HIS A 125 2.40 -14.39 25.45
N LYS A 126 1.45 -13.54 25.86
CA LYS A 126 0.03 -13.65 25.46
C LYS A 126 -0.22 -13.12 24.06
N LEU A 127 0.62 -12.23 23.54
CA LEU A 127 0.47 -11.65 22.21
C LEU A 127 0.56 -12.70 21.08
N GLY A 128 1.48 -13.66 21.17
CA GLY A 128 1.62 -14.72 20.17
C GLY A 128 0.34 -15.54 19.96
N PRO A 129 -0.20 -16.19 21.02
CA PRO A 129 -1.45 -16.93 20.94
C PRO A 129 -2.65 -16.11 20.45
N LEU A 130 -2.71 -14.82 20.80
CA LEU A 130 -3.76 -13.91 20.32
C LEU A 130 -3.66 -13.70 18.80
N LEU A 131 -2.46 -13.48 18.27
CA LEU A 131 -2.24 -13.34 16.83
C LEU A 131 -2.52 -14.64 16.08
N ASP A 132 -2.14 -15.80 16.64
CA ASP A 132 -2.47 -17.11 16.08
C ASP A 132 -3.99 -17.34 16.01
N GLU A 133 -4.73 -16.91 17.03
CA GLU A 133 -6.19 -17.01 17.07
C GLU A 133 -6.86 -16.07 16.06
N LEU A 134 -6.36 -14.85 15.93
CA LEU A 134 -6.82 -13.89 14.94
C LEU A 134 -6.56 -14.41 13.52
N GLU A 135 -5.35 -14.89 13.23
CA GLU A 135 -5.01 -15.51 11.94
C GLU A 135 -5.95 -16.67 11.60
N ARG A 136 -6.14 -17.60 12.54
CA ARG A 136 -7.00 -18.77 12.34
C ARG A 136 -8.44 -18.36 12.04
N SER A 137 -8.94 -17.35 12.75
CA SER A 137 -10.30 -16.84 12.56
C SER A 137 -10.47 -16.17 11.20
N ILE A 138 -9.51 -15.34 10.77
CA ILE A 138 -9.52 -14.67 9.47
C ILE A 138 -9.36 -15.70 8.33
N ARG A 139 -8.51 -16.70 8.51
CA ARG A 139 -8.38 -17.83 7.57
C ARG A 139 -9.69 -18.62 7.45
N GLY A 140 -10.44 -18.75 8.55
CA GLY A 140 -11.79 -19.32 8.54
C GLY A 140 -12.79 -18.52 7.70
N LEU A 141 -12.67 -17.19 7.66
CA LEU A 141 -13.50 -16.33 6.81
C LEU A 141 -13.15 -16.45 5.32
N ALA A 142 -11.86 -16.54 5.01
CA ALA A 142 -11.33 -16.56 3.65
C ALA A 142 -10.47 -17.79 3.40
N PRO A 143 -11.01 -19.03 3.38
CA PRO A 143 -10.20 -20.25 3.45
C PRO A 143 -9.41 -20.61 2.19
N TRP A 144 -9.63 -19.92 1.07
CA TRP A 144 -8.97 -20.20 -0.20
C TRP A 144 -8.77 -18.92 -1.01
N ILE A 145 -7.93 -18.99 -2.03
CA ILE A 145 -7.61 -17.88 -2.92
C ILE A 145 -8.06 -18.25 -4.33
N LEU A 146 -8.55 -17.25 -5.07
CA LEU A 146 -8.74 -17.38 -6.52
C LEU A 146 -7.43 -16.98 -7.20
N PRO A 147 -6.96 -17.74 -8.19
CA PRO A 147 -5.78 -17.37 -8.94
C PRO A 147 -6.01 -16.02 -9.65
N LEU A 148 -5.55 -14.95 -9.02
CA LEU A 148 -5.43 -13.62 -9.60
C LEU A 148 -4.05 -13.55 -10.23
N LEU A 149 -3.95 -13.91 -11.51
CA LEU A 149 -2.73 -13.66 -12.25
C LEU A 149 -2.51 -12.13 -12.34
N PRO A 150 -1.29 -11.61 -12.09
CA PRO A 150 -1.00 -10.19 -12.21
C PRO A 150 -1.48 -9.62 -13.56
N GLY A 151 -2.23 -8.51 -13.51
CA GLY A 151 -2.79 -7.89 -14.72
C GLY A 151 -4.02 -8.59 -15.33
N HIS A 152 -4.51 -9.68 -14.73
CA HIS A 152 -5.67 -10.41 -15.23
C HIS A 152 -6.98 -9.88 -14.63
N LYS A 153 -8.05 -10.06 -15.39
CA LYS A 153 -9.41 -9.67 -14.97
C LYS A 153 -9.83 -10.44 -13.72
N PRO A 154 -10.65 -9.86 -12.83
CA PRO A 154 -11.27 -10.59 -11.73
C PRO A 154 -11.90 -11.89 -12.25
N SER A 155 -11.66 -12.99 -11.54
CA SER A 155 -12.22 -14.30 -11.89
C SER A 155 -13.75 -14.24 -11.91
N GLN A 156 -14.39 -14.82 -12.93
CA GLN A 156 -15.86 -14.80 -13.06
C GLN A 156 -16.60 -15.69 -12.05
N SER A 157 -15.91 -16.23 -11.05
CA SER A 157 -16.39 -17.39 -10.29
C SER A 157 -17.18 -17.03 -9.03
N SER A 158 -17.13 -15.78 -8.55
CA SER A 158 -17.91 -15.31 -7.39
C SER A 158 -19.19 -14.54 -7.77
N GLN A 159 -19.98 -15.04 -8.75
CA GLN A 159 -21.23 -14.37 -9.14
C GLN A 159 -22.39 -14.58 -8.16
N SER A 160 -22.25 -15.53 -7.22
CA SER A 160 -23.36 -16.02 -6.38
C SER A 160 -23.38 -15.46 -4.96
N ASP A 161 -22.40 -14.66 -4.54
CA ASP A 161 -22.28 -14.21 -3.14
C ASP A 161 -22.89 -12.84 -2.83
N GLY A 162 -23.67 -12.25 -3.76
CA GLY A 162 -24.30 -10.94 -3.55
C GLY A 162 -25.13 -10.85 -2.26
N ASN A 163 -25.75 -11.96 -1.85
CA ASN A 163 -26.58 -12.03 -0.64
C ASN A 163 -25.82 -12.48 0.62
N TYR A 164 -24.49 -12.65 0.56
CA TYR A 164 -23.70 -13.10 1.71
C TYR A 164 -23.37 -11.96 2.70
N GLY A 165 -23.85 -10.74 2.42
CA GLY A 165 -23.66 -9.59 3.31
C GLY A 165 -22.19 -9.28 3.58
N ALA A 166 -21.79 -9.22 4.85
CA ALA A 166 -20.43 -8.88 5.24
C ALA A 166 -19.40 -9.99 4.96
N VAL A 167 -19.83 -11.25 4.77
CA VAL A 167 -18.95 -12.40 4.54
C VAL A 167 -18.76 -12.77 3.06
N LYS A 168 -19.05 -11.81 2.15
CA LYS A 168 -18.67 -11.89 0.73
C LYS A 168 -17.19 -12.18 0.57
N LYS A 169 -16.85 -12.94 -0.47
CA LYS A 169 -15.48 -13.38 -0.73
C LYS A 169 -14.50 -12.21 -0.81
N HIS A 170 -14.85 -11.18 -1.58
CA HIS A 170 -14.06 -9.97 -1.76
C HIS A 170 -13.73 -9.33 -0.41
N ARG A 171 -14.72 -9.18 0.47
CA ARG A 171 -14.54 -8.57 1.79
C ARG A 171 -13.62 -9.41 2.67
N CYS A 172 -13.87 -10.71 2.77
CA CYS A 172 -13.04 -11.62 3.55
C CYS A 172 -11.58 -11.66 3.04
N ASP A 173 -11.36 -11.62 1.72
CA ASP A 173 -10.01 -11.53 1.15
C ASP A 173 -9.31 -10.23 1.49
N ARG A 174 -10.02 -9.11 1.40
CA ARG A 174 -9.46 -7.82 1.78
C ARG A 174 -9.12 -7.78 3.26
N LEU A 175 -9.97 -8.33 4.13
CA LEU A 175 -9.70 -8.47 5.56
C LEU A 175 -8.43 -9.29 5.81
N TYR A 176 -8.25 -10.39 5.07
CA TYR A 176 -7.03 -11.18 5.14
C TYR A 176 -5.80 -10.37 4.73
N LEU A 177 -5.84 -9.71 3.56
CA LEU A 177 -4.73 -8.88 3.08
C LEU A 177 -4.37 -7.75 4.06
N GLN A 178 -5.38 -7.10 4.66
CA GLN A 178 -5.15 -6.06 5.66
C GLN A 178 -4.55 -6.63 6.94
N PHE A 179 -4.95 -7.82 7.37
CA PHE A 179 -4.28 -8.49 8.50
C PHE A 179 -2.82 -8.83 8.18
N GLN A 180 -2.51 -9.28 6.96
CA GLN A 180 -1.11 -9.50 6.56
C GLN A 180 -0.30 -8.20 6.62
N GLN A 181 -0.88 -7.11 6.15
CA GLN A 181 -0.22 -5.80 6.19
C GLN A 181 0.01 -5.35 7.64
N LEU A 182 -1.01 -5.46 8.50
CA LEU A 182 -0.94 -5.11 9.91
C LEU A 182 0.17 -5.90 10.64
N THR A 183 0.26 -7.22 10.41
CA THR A 183 1.28 -8.05 11.06
C THR A 183 2.68 -7.79 10.54
N MET A 184 2.85 -7.67 9.22
CA MET A 184 4.15 -7.50 8.58
C MET A 184 4.75 -6.11 8.76
N ALA A 185 3.91 -5.07 8.80
CA ALA A 185 4.36 -3.69 8.93
C ALA A 185 4.22 -3.18 10.36
N ASP A 186 3.01 -3.03 10.86
CA ASP A 186 2.74 -2.23 12.07
C ASP A 186 3.11 -2.99 13.34
N ILE A 187 2.62 -4.22 13.51
CA ILE A 187 2.96 -5.06 14.66
C ILE A 187 4.46 -5.37 14.66
N SER A 188 5.00 -5.74 13.50
CA SER A 188 6.43 -5.98 13.32
C SER A 188 7.29 -4.78 13.74
N ALA A 189 6.93 -3.57 13.31
CA ALA A 189 7.64 -2.34 13.66
C ALA A 189 7.55 -2.04 15.17
N VAL A 190 6.37 -2.25 15.76
CA VAL A 190 6.16 -2.10 17.21
C VAL A 190 7.01 -3.09 18.00
N LEU A 191 7.00 -4.38 17.65
CA LEU A 191 7.81 -5.41 18.30
C LEU A 191 9.31 -5.08 18.22
N GLN A 192 9.79 -4.64 17.06
CA GLN A 192 11.18 -4.25 16.87
C GLN A 192 11.53 -3.00 17.71
N ALA A 193 10.63 -2.03 17.79
CA ALA A 193 10.83 -0.82 18.59
C ALA A 193 10.96 -1.15 20.09
N TYR A 194 10.08 -2.01 20.63
CA TYR A 194 10.20 -2.50 22.02
C TYR A 194 11.47 -3.30 22.26
N ALA A 195 11.87 -4.16 21.31
CA ALA A 195 13.07 -4.97 21.45
C ALA A 195 14.33 -4.11 21.54
N VAL A 196 14.46 -3.10 20.66
CA VAL A 196 15.59 -2.15 20.68
C VAL A 196 15.59 -1.35 21.98
N TYR A 197 14.43 -0.85 22.41
CA TYR A 197 14.31 -0.06 23.64
C TYR A 197 14.76 -0.82 24.90
N LEU A 198 14.36 -2.08 25.03
CA LEU A 198 14.72 -2.91 26.18
C LEU A 198 16.18 -3.36 26.10
N ALA A 199 16.69 -3.72 24.91
CA ALA A 199 18.07 -4.13 24.71
C ALA A 199 19.08 -3.02 25.00
N ASP A 200 18.73 -1.78 24.64
CA ASP A 200 19.56 -0.60 24.87
C ASP A 200 19.47 -0.08 26.32
N GLY A 201 18.71 -0.75 27.20
CA GLY A 201 18.55 -0.34 28.61
C GLY A 201 17.77 0.97 28.81
N LEU A 202 17.01 1.42 27.81
CA LEU A 202 16.35 2.74 27.83
C LEU A 202 15.12 2.83 28.74
N HIS A 203 14.74 1.69 29.32
CA HIS A 203 13.70 1.55 30.33
C HIS A 203 14.13 2.04 31.72
N PHE A 204 15.43 2.28 31.94
CA PHE A 204 15.89 2.94 33.16
C PHE A 204 15.58 4.45 33.13
N PRO A 205 15.17 5.05 34.27
CA PRO A 205 14.83 6.47 34.32
C PRO A 205 15.96 7.40 33.85
N ASP A 206 17.21 7.04 34.15
CA ASP A 206 18.41 7.86 33.93
C ASP A 206 19.07 7.65 32.55
N ALA A 207 18.44 6.89 31.65
CA ALA A 207 19.00 6.62 30.32
C ALA A 207 19.10 7.91 29.47
N GLN A 208 20.33 8.31 29.15
CA GLN A 208 20.60 9.40 28.20
C GLN A 208 20.12 9.01 26.79
N ASP A 209 19.69 10.00 26.01
CA ASP A 209 19.21 9.83 24.62
C ASP A 209 17.97 8.92 24.44
N ALA A 210 17.23 8.64 25.53
CA ALA A 210 16.03 7.81 25.49
C ALA A 210 14.83 8.49 24.82
N GLU A 211 14.77 9.82 24.78
CA GLU A 211 13.59 10.58 24.35
C GLU A 211 13.15 10.24 22.91
N ASP A 212 14.07 10.26 21.95
CA ASP A 212 13.77 9.94 20.56
C ASP A 212 13.24 8.51 20.39
N LYS A 213 13.81 7.55 21.14
CA LYS A 213 13.42 6.14 21.09
C LYS A 213 12.06 5.91 21.77
N ARG A 214 11.80 6.60 22.89
CA ARG A 214 10.51 6.58 23.58
C ARG A 214 9.41 7.14 22.66
N ASN A 215 9.67 8.28 22.03
CA ASN A 215 8.76 8.88 21.06
C ASN A 215 8.47 7.94 19.90
N LYS A 216 9.50 7.26 19.36
CA LYS A 216 9.32 6.27 18.30
C LYS A 216 8.41 5.10 18.69
N ILE A 217 8.55 4.57 19.91
CA ILE A 217 7.68 3.48 20.41
C ILE A 217 6.24 3.96 20.56
N VAL A 218 6.05 5.14 21.17
CA VAL A 218 4.73 5.75 21.34
C VAL A 218 4.06 5.96 19.99
N GLU A 219 4.78 6.52 19.02
CA GLU A 219 4.28 6.75 17.66
C GLU A 219 3.94 5.43 16.95
N SER A 220 4.83 4.44 17.01
CA SER A 220 4.61 3.13 16.38
C SER A 220 3.43 2.39 17.00
N THR A 221 3.28 2.47 18.32
CA THR A 221 2.14 1.88 19.05
C THR A 221 0.84 2.57 18.65
N ALA A 222 0.83 3.91 18.60
CA ALA A 222 -0.33 4.69 18.18
C ALA A 222 -0.73 4.39 16.72
N GLU A 223 0.24 4.26 15.80
CA GLU A 223 -0.03 3.87 14.42
C GLU A 223 -0.63 2.47 14.32
N CYS A 224 -0.07 1.50 15.05
CA CYS A 224 -0.63 0.14 15.10
C CYS A 224 -2.08 0.14 15.62
N CYS A 225 -2.40 0.94 16.64
CA CYS A 225 -3.78 1.05 17.13
C CYS A 225 -4.70 1.72 16.09
N ARG A 226 -4.23 2.76 15.40
CA ARG A 226 -4.98 3.39 14.30
C ARG A 226 -5.30 2.40 13.17
N GLU A 227 -4.37 1.51 12.84
CA GLU A 227 -4.59 0.48 11.81
C GLU A 227 -5.56 -0.61 12.29
N ILE A 228 -5.53 -0.98 13.58
CA ILE A 228 -6.53 -1.88 14.17
C ILE A 228 -7.94 -1.25 14.10
N ASP A 229 -8.08 0.02 14.48
CA ASP A 229 -9.33 0.79 14.36
C ASP A 229 -9.79 0.90 12.91
N HIS A 230 -8.87 1.18 11.99
CA HIS A 230 -9.16 1.24 10.57
C HIS A 230 -9.71 -0.09 10.06
N TRP A 231 -9.09 -1.20 10.44
CA TRP A 231 -9.52 -2.55 10.10
C TRP A 231 -10.90 -2.88 10.67
N LEU A 232 -11.14 -2.54 11.95
CA LEU A 232 -12.45 -2.70 12.60
C LEU A 232 -13.53 -1.95 11.84
N LYS A 233 -13.29 -0.68 11.51
CA LYS A 233 -14.20 0.14 10.72
C LYS A 233 -14.44 -0.49 9.34
N PHE A 234 -13.36 -0.89 8.65
CA PHE A 234 -13.38 -1.53 7.34
C PHE A 234 -14.28 -2.77 7.31
N SER A 235 -14.22 -3.61 8.35
CA SER A 235 -15.04 -4.82 8.44
C SER A 235 -16.56 -4.57 8.50
N THR A 236 -16.97 -3.33 8.80
CA THR A 236 -18.38 -2.92 8.93
C THR A 236 -18.92 -2.14 7.73
N TRP A 237 -18.07 -1.84 6.74
CA TRP A 237 -18.44 -0.98 5.61
C TRP A 237 -19.56 -1.57 4.75
N SER A 238 -20.40 -0.69 4.18
CA SER A 238 -21.34 -1.04 3.11
C SER A 238 -20.59 -1.34 1.80
N ASP A 239 -21.25 -1.95 0.82
CA ASP A 239 -20.63 -2.19 -0.50
C ASP A 239 -20.17 -0.87 -1.14
N TYR A 240 -20.95 0.19 -0.91
CA TYR A 240 -20.59 1.52 -1.37
C TYR A 240 -19.39 2.10 -0.63
N ASP A 241 -19.31 1.98 0.69
CA ASP A 241 -18.16 2.49 1.47
C ASP A 241 -16.86 1.80 1.06
N PHE A 242 -16.94 0.49 0.76
CA PHE A 242 -15.84 -0.30 0.22
C PHE A 242 -15.32 0.23 -1.13
N LEU A 243 -16.19 0.74 -1.98
CA LEU A 243 -15.82 1.37 -3.25
C LEU A 243 -15.36 2.82 -3.07
N HIS A 244 -16.03 3.55 -2.19
CA HIS A 244 -15.83 4.97 -1.93
C HIS A 244 -14.40 5.27 -1.46
N MET A 245 -13.87 4.49 -0.51
CA MET A 245 -12.56 4.75 0.08
C MET A 245 -11.40 4.67 -0.94
N PRO A 246 -11.28 3.61 -1.76
CA PRO A 246 -10.33 3.58 -2.87
C PRO A 246 -10.48 4.76 -3.84
N TRP A 247 -11.71 5.20 -4.11
CA TRP A 247 -11.96 6.32 -5.01
C TRP A 247 -11.45 7.66 -4.48
N VAL A 248 -11.48 7.88 -3.16
CA VAL A 248 -10.83 9.06 -2.54
C VAL A 248 -9.34 9.07 -2.85
N GLY A 249 -8.66 7.94 -2.65
CA GLY A 249 -7.24 7.79 -2.99
C GLY A 249 -6.96 7.96 -4.49
N ASP A 250 -7.88 7.50 -5.34
CA ASP A 250 -7.79 7.67 -6.79
C ASP A 250 -7.88 9.14 -7.22
N VAL A 251 -8.72 9.95 -6.57
CA VAL A 251 -8.78 11.42 -6.78
C VAL A 251 -7.45 12.08 -6.41
N MET A 252 -6.87 11.75 -5.26
CA MET A 252 -5.57 12.30 -4.84
C MET A 252 -4.45 11.98 -5.84
N ARG A 253 -4.46 10.76 -6.41
CA ARG A 253 -3.47 10.36 -7.42
C ARG A 253 -3.68 11.07 -8.75
N LEU A 254 -4.93 11.31 -9.15
CA LEU A 254 -5.22 12.16 -10.32
C LEU A 254 -4.67 13.57 -10.12
N ASP A 255 -4.85 14.17 -8.94
CA ASP A 255 -4.31 15.50 -8.65
C ASP A 255 -2.78 15.52 -8.72
N SER A 256 -2.11 14.47 -8.23
CA SER A 256 -0.65 14.29 -8.39
C SER A 256 -0.22 14.22 -9.86
N TYR A 257 -0.91 13.43 -10.69
CA TYR A 257 -0.60 13.34 -12.12
C TYR A 257 -0.87 14.65 -12.87
N VAL A 258 -1.92 15.38 -12.52
CA VAL A 258 -2.18 16.72 -13.05
C VAL A 258 -1.07 17.68 -12.66
N GLY A 259 -0.60 17.62 -11.41
CA GLY A 259 0.56 18.39 -10.92
C GLY A 259 1.81 18.12 -11.76
N LEU A 260 2.16 16.84 -11.95
CA LEU A 260 3.28 16.43 -12.79
C LEU A 260 3.17 16.94 -14.22
N ALA A 261 2.00 16.79 -14.85
CA ALA A 261 1.78 17.25 -16.22
C ALA A 261 1.91 18.78 -16.35
N ARG A 262 1.46 19.54 -15.34
CA ARG A 262 1.61 21.00 -15.31
C ARG A 262 3.07 21.40 -15.16
N GLU A 263 3.84 20.68 -14.35
CA GLU A 263 5.27 20.96 -14.16
C GLU A 263 6.07 20.71 -15.44
N GLU A 264 5.86 19.57 -16.11
CA GLU A 264 6.50 19.29 -17.40
C GLU A 264 6.14 20.35 -18.45
N MET A 265 4.90 20.86 -18.46
CA MET A 265 4.53 21.97 -19.35
C MET A 265 5.27 23.28 -19.06
N LYS A 266 5.58 23.58 -17.79
CA LYS A 266 6.36 24.77 -17.44
C LYS A 266 7.80 24.61 -17.93
N GLU A 267 8.38 23.44 -17.70
CA GLU A 267 9.75 23.09 -18.09
C GLU A 267 9.97 23.12 -19.61
N ILE A 268 8.96 22.71 -20.39
CA ILE A 268 9.00 22.83 -21.86
C ILE A 268 9.01 24.30 -22.32
N GLY A 269 8.43 25.21 -21.54
CA GLY A 269 8.33 26.62 -21.86
C GLY A 269 7.05 27.02 -22.61
N HIS A 270 6.73 28.32 -22.57
CA HIS A 270 5.54 28.87 -23.21
C HIS A 270 5.77 29.15 -24.71
N HIS A 271 5.34 28.21 -25.56
CA HIS A 271 5.16 28.50 -26.99
C HIS A 271 3.75 29.06 -27.20
N GLY A 272 3.63 30.39 -27.15
CA GLY A 272 2.36 31.11 -27.31
C GLY A 272 1.74 30.97 -28.71
N TYR A 273 2.52 30.57 -29.71
CA TYR A 273 2.08 30.38 -31.08
C TYR A 273 2.24 28.93 -31.55
N PRO A 274 1.30 28.39 -32.35
CA PRO A 274 1.45 27.13 -33.05
C PRO A 274 2.55 27.26 -34.11
N ASP A 275 3.79 27.06 -33.70
CA ASP A 275 4.98 27.06 -34.59
C ASP A 275 5.25 25.67 -35.18
N GLY A 276 4.44 24.67 -34.81
CA GLY A 276 4.59 23.28 -35.25
C GLY A 276 5.71 22.53 -34.54
N SER A 277 6.43 23.17 -33.61
CA SER A 277 7.52 22.58 -32.83
C SER A 277 7.07 21.37 -32.02
N ILE A 278 8.03 20.50 -31.70
CA ILE A 278 7.80 19.33 -30.85
C ILE A 278 7.34 19.79 -29.46
N GLU A 279 7.91 20.90 -28.98
CA GLU A 279 7.61 21.55 -27.70
C GLU A 279 6.16 22.03 -27.65
N TYR A 280 5.68 22.71 -28.70
CA TYR A 280 4.28 23.09 -28.84
C TYR A 280 3.35 21.87 -28.89
N ARG A 281 3.73 20.81 -29.63
CA ARG A 281 2.94 19.58 -29.75
C ARG A 281 2.86 18.82 -28.42
N LEU A 282 3.98 18.66 -27.71
CA LEU A 282 4.05 18.02 -26.39
C LEU A 282 3.25 18.80 -25.34
N THR A 283 3.42 20.13 -25.29
CA THR A 283 2.60 21.01 -24.43
C THR A 283 1.11 20.83 -24.74
N GLY A 284 0.76 20.73 -26.02
CA GLY A 284 -0.59 20.47 -26.48
C GLY A 284 -1.14 19.10 -26.04
N LEU A 285 -0.29 18.07 -25.96
CA LEU A 285 -0.66 16.74 -25.47
C LEU A 285 -0.85 16.71 -23.95
N PHE A 286 0.05 17.34 -23.18
CA PHE A 286 -0.12 17.48 -21.73
C PHE A 286 -1.41 18.21 -21.37
N ARG A 287 -1.72 19.34 -22.03
CA ARG A 287 -3.01 20.04 -21.84
C ARG A 287 -4.21 19.12 -22.03
N ARG A 288 -4.16 18.24 -23.04
CA ARG A 288 -5.24 17.29 -23.32
C ARG A 288 -5.29 16.14 -22.32
N ALA A 289 -4.14 15.67 -21.84
CA ALA A 289 -4.07 14.68 -20.75
C ALA A 289 -4.65 15.25 -19.45
N ILE A 290 -4.36 16.51 -19.13
CA ILE A 290 -4.96 17.23 -18.00
C ILE A 290 -6.48 17.32 -18.17
N THR A 291 -6.99 17.70 -19.35
CA THR A 291 -8.44 17.69 -19.60
C THR A 291 -9.06 16.31 -19.38
N ILE A 292 -8.40 15.23 -19.81
CA ILE A 292 -8.87 13.86 -19.56
C ILE A 292 -8.91 13.56 -18.05
N ALA A 293 -7.86 13.91 -17.32
CA ALA A 293 -7.78 13.74 -15.87
C ALA A 293 -8.88 14.51 -15.14
N GLU A 294 -9.15 15.75 -15.55
CA GLU A 294 -10.21 16.59 -14.97
C GLU A 294 -11.59 15.98 -15.16
N ILE A 295 -11.88 15.43 -16.35
CA ILE A 295 -13.16 14.74 -16.61
C ILE A 295 -13.30 13.48 -15.74
N ILE A 296 -12.23 12.67 -15.62
CA ILE A 296 -12.22 11.49 -14.76
C ILE A 296 -12.42 11.89 -13.29
N ARG A 297 -11.74 12.95 -12.84
CA ARG A 297 -11.87 13.49 -11.49
C ARG A 297 -13.30 13.95 -11.21
N SER A 298 -13.95 14.63 -12.16
CA SER A 298 -15.37 14.99 -12.05
C SER A 298 -16.27 13.76 -11.95
N ALA A 299 -15.94 12.65 -12.61
CA ALA A 299 -16.66 11.38 -12.46
C ALA A 299 -16.60 10.86 -11.03
N PHE A 300 -15.41 10.82 -10.44
CA PHE A 300 -15.24 10.40 -9.05
C PHE A 300 -15.90 11.37 -8.07
N GLN A 301 -15.74 12.68 -8.25
CA GLN A 301 -16.38 13.67 -7.38
C GLN A 301 -17.90 13.57 -7.41
N ALA A 302 -18.49 13.27 -8.57
CA ALA A 302 -19.92 13.03 -8.68
C ALA A 302 -20.36 11.78 -7.90
N LEU A 303 -19.51 10.75 -7.81
CA LEU A 303 -19.76 9.53 -7.05
C LEU A 303 -19.52 9.67 -5.55
N LEU A 304 -18.48 10.41 -5.15
CA LEU A 304 -18.11 10.62 -3.75
C LEU A 304 -19.04 11.64 -3.07
N GLY A 305 -19.55 12.60 -3.85
CA GLY A 305 -20.28 13.74 -3.31
C GLY A 305 -19.37 14.67 -2.50
N THR A 306 -19.94 15.79 -2.07
CA THR A 306 -19.34 16.75 -1.15
C THR A 306 -20.40 17.22 -0.16
N SER A 307 -19.99 17.92 0.90
CA SER A 307 -20.95 18.54 1.84
C SER A 307 -21.91 19.52 1.17
N GLN A 308 -21.49 20.17 0.07
CA GLN A 308 -22.29 21.13 -0.68
C GLN A 308 -23.11 20.47 -1.81
N SER A 309 -22.60 19.36 -2.37
CA SER A 309 -23.20 18.62 -3.46
C SER A 309 -23.10 17.13 -3.17
N PRO A 310 -23.98 16.57 -2.32
CA PRO A 310 -23.96 15.15 -1.99
C PRO A 310 -24.19 14.30 -3.23
N SER A 311 -23.60 13.10 -3.28
CA SER A 311 -23.82 12.18 -4.40
C SER A 311 -25.30 11.82 -4.47
N ILE A 312 -25.90 11.91 -5.66
CA ILE A 312 -27.30 11.53 -5.90
C ILE A 312 -27.44 10.05 -6.25
N ILE A 313 -26.33 9.31 -6.33
CA ILE A 313 -26.33 7.86 -6.52
C ILE A 313 -25.53 7.15 -5.42
N THR A 314 -25.96 5.94 -5.10
CA THR A 314 -25.24 4.99 -4.26
C THR A 314 -25.34 3.60 -4.89
N PHE A 315 -24.85 2.57 -4.21
CA PHE A 315 -24.93 1.18 -4.64
C PHE A 315 -25.69 0.37 -3.59
N PRO A 316 -26.43 -0.67 -4.01
CA PRO A 316 -27.08 -1.57 -3.08
C PRO A 316 -26.03 -2.46 -2.38
N ASP A 317 -26.35 -2.95 -1.18
CA ASP A 317 -25.48 -3.88 -0.42
C ASP A 317 -25.52 -5.33 -0.93
N ASN A 318 -26.06 -5.55 -2.13
CA ASN A 318 -26.17 -6.88 -2.73
C ASN A 318 -25.27 -7.07 -3.96
N LEU A 319 -24.26 -6.21 -4.15
CA LEU A 319 -23.26 -6.44 -5.19
C LEU A 319 -22.49 -7.71 -4.85
N ASN A 320 -22.34 -8.61 -5.83
CA ASN A 320 -21.47 -9.77 -5.63
C ASN A 320 -19.99 -9.35 -5.65
N SER A 321 -19.13 -10.23 -5.15
CA SER A 321 -17.68 -9.99 -5.08
C SER A 321 -17.07 -9.63 -6.43
N ASN A 322 -17.55 -10.27 -7.51
CA ASN A 322 -17.05 -9.94 -8.84
C ASN A 322 -17.42 -8.50 -9.23
N GLU A 323 -18.66 -8.07 -9.02
CA GLU A 323 -19.10 -6.71 -9.34
C GLU A 323 -18.29 -5.65 -8.60
N LEU A 324 -18.03 -5.87 -7.30
CA LEU A 324 -17.16 -5.02 -6.48
C LEU A 324 -15.73 -4.97 -7.04
N ASP A 325 -15.14 -6.14 -7.32
CA ASP A 325 -13.79 -6.24 -7.90
C ASP A 325 -13.72 -5.56 -9.27
N TRP A 326 -14.73 -5.72 -10.12
CA TRP A 326 -14.77 -5.12 -11.45
C TRP A 326 -14.90 -3.60 -11.37
N LEU A 327 -15.75 -3.06 -10.50
CA LEU A 327 -15.87 -1.62 -10.27
C LEU A 327 -14.55 -1.03 -9.77
N GLN A 328 -13.91 -1.67 -8.78
CA GLN A 328 -12.63 -1.23 -8.25
C GLN A 328 -11.50 -1.35 -9.30
N TRP A 329 -11.44 -2.47 -10.01
CA TRP A 329 -10.44 -2.72 -11.05
C TRP A 329 -10.52 -1.72 -12.20
N HIS A 330 -11.74 -1.38 -12.63
CA HIS A 330 -11.93 -0.41 -13.70
C HIS A 330 -11.64 1.03 -13.27
N SER A 331 -12.12 1.44 -12.09
CA SER A 331 -11.83 2.76 -11.53
C SER A 331 -10.33 2.96 -11.30
N ARG A 332 -9.69 2.03 -10.58
CA ARG A 332 -8.25 2.06 -10.30
C ARG A 332 -7.42 2.03 -11.57
N GLY A 333 -7.71 1.08 -12.46
CA GLY A 333 -6.97 0.90 -13.69
C GLY A 333 -7.03 2.13 -14.60
N MET A 334 -8.18 2.81 -14.65
CA MET A 334 -8.28 4.07 -15.40
C MET A 334 -7.29 5.13 -14.89
N VAL A 335 -7.16 5.30 -13.58
CA VAL A 335 -6.22 6.26 -12.97
C VAL A 335 -4.78 5.85 -13.22
N ASP A 336 -4.46 4.56 -13.05
CA ASP A 336 -3.10 4.03 -13.23
C ASP A 336 -2.64 4.19 -14.69
N TYR A 337 -3.51 3.89 -15.66
CA TYR A 337 -3.17 4.05 -17.08
C TYR A 337 -3.07 5.52 -17.51
N LEU A 338 -3.74 6.44 -16.83
CA LEU A 338 -3.52 7.87 -17.03
C LEU A 338 -2.14 8.30 -16.52
N GLY A 339 -1.72 7.74 -15.38
CA GLY A 339 -0.34 7.87 -14.88
C GLY A 339 0.69 7.40 -15.91
N ILE A 340 0.49 6.20 -16.47
CA ILE A 340 1.36 5.63 -17.53
C ILE A 340 1.40 6.55 -18.76
N LEU A 341 0.25 7.10 -19.18
CA LEU A 341 0.17 8.05 -20.30
C LEU A 341 1.03 9.30 -20.02
N ILE A 342 0.88 9.91 -18.84
CA ILE A 342 1.58 11.14 -18.46
C ILE A 342 3.09 10.88 -18.27
N GLN A 343 3.47 9.75 -17.68
CA GLN A 343 4.87 9.33 -17.57
C GLN A 343 5.49 9.11 -18.96
N GLY A 344 4.77 8.48 -19.89
CA GLY A 344 5.19 8.35 -21.27
C GLY A 344 5.46 9.71 -21.92
N LEU A 345 4.54 10.67 -21.79
CA LEU A 345 4.74 12.05 -22.28
C LEU A 345 5.94 12.74 -21.64
N SER A 346 6.12 12.58 -20.33
CA SER A 346 7.25 13.14 -19.58
C SER A 346 8.57 12.54 -20.06
N GLY A 347 8.60 11.24 -20.33
CA GLY A 347 9.74 10.56 -20.93
C GLY A 347 10.07 11.07 -22.34
N LEU A 348 9.07 11.39 -23.16
CA LEU A 348 9.28 12.01 -24.48
C LEU A 348 9.87 13.43 -24.34
N ALA A 349 9.34 14.24 -23.42
CA ALA A 349 9.84 15.58 -23.12
C ALA A 349 11.29 15.54 -22.61
N TYR A 350 11.61 14.61 -21.71
CA TYR A 350 12.96 14.39 -21.21
C TYR A 350 13.95 13.99 -22.32
N GLN A 351 13.61 13.00 -23.15
CA GLN A 351 14.46 12.58 -24.27
C GLN A 351 14.74 13.73 -25.24
N ARG A 352 13.76 14.63 -25.44
CA ARG A 352 13.95 15.83 -26.25
C ARG A 352 14.95 16.80 -25.62
N ARG A 353 14.88 17.06 -24.31
CA ARG A 353 15.81 17.94 -23.57
C ARG A 353 17.25 17.44 -23.71
N ILE A 354 17.49 16.16 -23.46
CA ILE A 354 18.85 15.59 -23.53
C ILE A 354 19.39 15.45 -24.95
N ARG A 355 18.53 15.41 -25.98
CA ARG A 355 18.96 15.33 -27.39
C ARG A 355 19.81 16.54 -27.83
N MET A 356 19.73 17.66 -27.10
CA MET A 356 20.63 18.80 -27.33
C MET A 356 22.11 18.45 -27.04
N HIS A 357 22.36 17.40 -26.24
CA HIS A 357 23.69 17.03 -25.78
C HIS A 357 24.10 15.60 -26.13
N TYR A 358 23.13 14.71 -26.40
CA TYR A 358 23.38 13.28 -26.59
C TYR A 358 22.56 12.69 -27.75
N ALA A 359 23.05 11.58 -28.33
CA ALA A 359 22.28 10.80 -29.29
C ALA A 359 21.00 10.24 -28.61
N PRO A 360 19.87 10.17 -29.33
CA PRO A 360 18.62 9.68 -28.75
C PRO A 360 18.72 8.20 -28.34
N ASN A 361 18.22 7.88 -27.15
CA ASN A 361 18.04 6.50 -26.71
C ASN A 361 16.77 5.93 -27.35
N TRP A 362 16.92 5.35 -28.55
CA TRP A 362 15.80 4.82 -29.33
C TRP A 362 14.94 3.79 -28.59
N PRO A 363 15.52 2.78 -27.88
CA PRO A 363 14.72 1.88 -27.05
C PRO A 363 13.83 2.59 -26.04
N GLN A 364 14.38 3.56 -25.30
CA GLN A 364 13.62 4.31 -24.29
C GLN A 364 12.55 5.20 -24.94
N LEU A 365 12.86 5.85 -26.06
CA LEU A 365 11.90 6.66 -26.80
C LEU A 365 10.70 5.81 -27.28
N ASN A 366 10.97 4.63 -27.83
CA ASN A 366 9.93 3.71 -28.28
C ASN A 366 9.09 3.15 -27.12
N ALA A 367 9.72 2.86 -25.97
CA ALA A 367 9.00 2.48 -24.76
C ALA A 367 8.06 3.59 -24.29
N ASN A 368 8.53 4.85 -24.27
CA ASN A 368 7.72 6.01 -23.88
C ASN A 368 6.53 6.23 -24.84
N LYS A 369 6.74 6.09 -26.15
CA LYS A 369 5.65 6.11 -27.15
C LYS A 369 4.62 5.01 -26.86
N GLY A 370 5.10 3.79 -26.64
CA GLY A 370 4.25 2.66 -26.26
C GLY A 370 3.42 2.94 -25.01
N PHE A 371 4.01 3.57 -23.99
CA PHE A 371 3.28 3.97 -22.77
C PHE A 371 2.18 4.99 -23.05
N VAL A 372 2.42 5.99 -23.90
CA VAL A 372 1.38 6.97 -24.28
C VAL A 372 0.21 6.29 -25.01
N GLU A 373 0.50 5.40 -25.96
CA GLU A 373 -0.51 4.67 -26.72
C GLU A 373 -1.32 3.71 -25.84
N ILE A 374 -0.63 2.87 -25.07
CA ILE A 374 -1.25 1.90 -24.15
C ILE A 374 -2.08 2.65 -23.11
N GLY A 375 -1.53 3.70 -22.50
CA GLY A 375 -2.24 4.53 -21.54
C GLY A 375 -3.52 5.11 -22.13
N ALA A 376 -3.45 5.78 -23.29
CA ALA A 376 -4.63 6.38 -23.92
C ALA A 376 -5.67 5.34 -24.36
N ALA A 377 -5.26 4.18 -24.84
CA ALA A 377 -6.15 3.07 -25.20
C ALA A 377 -6.85 2.48 -23.96
N LYS A 378 -6.10 2.26 -22.89
CA LYS A 378 -6.62 1.61 -21.68
C LYS A 378 -7.49 2.56 -20.85
N VAL A 379 -7.14 3.84 -20.71
CA VAL A 379 -7.98 4.85 -20.02
C VAL A 379 -9.39 4.90 -20.62
N ASP A 380 -9.49 4.93 -21.95
CA ASP A 380 -10.77 4.93 -22.69
C ASP A 380 -11.61 3.67 -22.43
N ASN A 381 -10.99 2.50 -22.59
CA ASN A 381 -11.65 1.22 -22.35
C ASN A 381 -12.09 1.06 -20.89
N ARG A 382 -11.27 1.53 -19.93
CA ARG A 382 -11.56 1.42 -18.50
C ARG A 382 -12.69 2.35 -18.08
N LEU A 383 -12.70 3.61 -18.52
CA LEU A 383 -13.81 4.52 -18.24
C LEU A 383 -15.12 3.97 -18.81
N HIS A 384 -15.11 3.48 -20.05
CA HIS A 384 -16.33 2.99 -20.66
C HIS A 384 -16.93 1.81 -19.89
N ALA A 385 -16.09 0.85 -19.49
CA ALA A 385 -16.52 -0.27 -18.68
C ALA A 385 -16.98 0.16 -17.27
N PHE A 386 -16.27 1.09 -16.63
CA PHE A 386 -16.65 1.65 -15.34
C PHE A 386 -18.03 2.31 -15.38
N LEU A 387 -18.26 3.22 -16.32
CA LEU A 387 -19.55 3.89 -16.49
C LEU A 387 -20.67 2.91 -16.85
N THR A 388 -20.35 1.85 -17.60
CA THR A 388 -21.31 0.79 -17.92
C THR A 388 -21.72 0.04 -16.65
N LEU A 389 -20.78 -0.36 -15.80
CA LEU A 389 -21.08 -1.02 -14.53
C LEU A 389 -21.92 -0.11 -13.61
N ILE A 390 -21.55 1.17 -13.47
CA ILE A 390 -22.35 2.13 -12.69
C ILE A 390 -23.79 2.21 -13.23
N SER A 391 -23.96 2.23 -14.55
CA SER A 391 -25.30 2.32 -15.16
C SER A 391 -26.21 1.13 -14.81
N PHE A 392 -25.64 -0.05 -14.53
CA PHE A 392 -26.39 -1.24 -14.12
C PHE A 392 -26.67 -1.31 -12.63
N HIS A 393 -25.78 -0.79 -11.79
CA HIS A 393 -25.80 -1.05 -10.35
C HIS A 393 -26.17 0.14 -9.47
N HIS A 394 -26.20 1.36 -10.01
CA HIS A 394 -26.55 2.52 -9.21
C HIS A 394 -28.01 2.49 -8.73
N ILE A 395 -28.24 2.98 -7.53
CA ILE A 395 -29.55 3.27 -6.95
C ILE A 395 -29.60 4.73 -6.48
N PRO A 396 -30.79 5.35 -6.35
CA PRO A 396 -30.92 6.70 -5.80
C PRO A 396 -30.37 6.78 -4.37
N SER A 397 -29.58 7.79 -4.07
CA SER A 397 -29.20 8.09 -2.67
C SER A 397 -30.30 8.89 -1.96
N ALA A 398 -30.16 9.13 -0.65
CA ALA A 398 -31.06 10.02 0.09
C ALA A 398 -31.14 11.44 -0.51
N ALA A 399 -30.03 11.93 -1.08
CA ALA A 399 -29.97 13.25 -1.74
C ALA A 399 -30.75 13.30 -3.06
N ALA A 400 -31.02 12.14 -3.68
CA ALA A 400 -31.80 12.04 -4.91
C ALA A 400 -33.28 12.41 -4.73
N SER A 401 -33.78 12.46 -3.48
CA SER A 401 -35.16 12.86 -3.16
C SER A 401 -35.53 14.26 -3.67
N ASN A 402 -34.54 15.13 -3.91
CA ASN A 402 -34.73 16.46 -4.49
C ASN A 402 -34.96 16.45 -6.02
N TYR A 403 -34.85 15.28 -6.67
CA TYR A 403 -34.99 15.13 -8.11
C TYR A 403 -36.32 14.46 -8.47
N PRO A 404 -36.94 14.83 -9.62
CA PRO A 404 -38.14 14.17 -10.09
C PRO A 404 -37.91 12.65 -10.28
N PRO A 405 -38.86 11.78 -9.90
CA PRO A 405 -38.74 10.33 -10.09
C PRO A 405 -38.54 9.89 -11.56
N SER A 406 -38.94 10.74 -12.51
CA SER A 406 -38.77 10.52 -13.95
C SER A 406 -37.33 10.77 -14.44
N THR A 407 -36.46 11.35 -13.62
CA THR A 407 -35.08 11.68 -14.00
C THR A 407 -34.24 10.42 -13.99
N ASN A 408 -33.68 10.05 -15.15
CA ASN A 408 -32.65 9.03 -15.22
C ASN A 408 -31.37 9.58 -14.58
N LEU A 409 -31.14 9.23 -13.31
CA LEU A 409 -30.05 9.75 -12.48
C LEU A 409 -28.69 9.54 -13.15
N PHE A 410 -28.41 8.33 -13.65
CA PHE A 410 -27.19 8.05 -14.39
C PHE A 410 -27.00 8.97 -15.59
N SER A 411 -28.04 9.14 -16.41
CA SER A 411 -27.96 9.99 -17.61
C SER A 411 -27.70 11.44 -17.24
N SER A 412 -28.34 11.93 -16.17
CA SER A 412 -28.13 13.31 -15.68
C SER A 412 -26.69 13.57 -15.21
N MET A 413 -25.99 12.55 -14.70
CA MET A 413 -24.62 12.69 -14.19
C MET A 413 -23.55 12.39 -15.23
N PHE A 414 -23.71 11.31 -16.01
CA PHE A 414 -22.59 10.72 -16.74
C PHE A 414 -22.72 10.77 -18.26
N LEU A 415 -23.91 11.05 -18.82
CA LEU A 415 -24.09 11.02 -20.27
C LEU A 415 -23.30 12.13 -20.97
N GLN A 416 -23.40 13.36 -20.45
CA GLN A 416 -22.64 14.51 -20.94
C GLN A 416 -21.12 14.27 -20.77
N MET A 417 -20.71 13.87 -19.58
CA MET A 417 -19.31 13.58 -19.23
C MET A 417 -18.69 12.52 -20.15
N ARG A 418 -19.43 11.45 -20.46
CA ARG A 418 -18.99 10.42 -21.42
C ARG A 418 -18.77 11.00 -22.81
N GLY A 419 -19.62 11.93 -23.25
CA GLY A 419 -19.47 12.65 -24.52
C GLY A 419 -18.22 13.54 -24.54
N GLU A 420 -18.02 14.33 -23.48
CA GLU A 420 -16.84 15.19 -23.31
C GLU A 420 -15.55 14.39 -23.28
N PHE A 421 -15.52 13.29 -22.53
CA PHE A 421 -14.37 12.39 -22.47
C PHE A 421 -14.03 11.80 -23.85
N ARG A 422 -15.03 11.29 -24.58
CA ARG A 422 -14.83 10.74 -25.93
C ARG A 422 -14.26 11.79 -26.89
N ALA A 423 -14.73 13.02 -26.80
CA ALA A 423 -14.19 14.12 -27.58
C ALA A 423 -12.74 14.44 -27.18
N ALA A 424 -12.43 14.46 -25.88
CA ALA A 424 -11.10 14.72 -25.35
C ALA A 424 -10.08 13.64 -25.78
N ILE A 425 -10.40 12.35 -25.61
CA ILE A 425 -9.51 11.24 -25.96
C ILE A 425 -9.30 11.14 -27.48
N LYS A 426 -10.33 11.40 -28.29
CA LYS A 426 -10.20 11.45 -29.76
C LYS A 426 -9.25 12.58 -30.20
N LYS A 427 -9.41 13.78 -29.61
CA LYS A 427 -8.52 14.91 -29.86
C LYS A 427 -7.08 14.62 -29.42
N PHE A 428 -6.90 13.97 -28.28
CA PHE A 428 -5.59 13.53 -27.79
C PHE A 428 -4.91 12.58 -28.79
N ARG A 429 -5.58 11.47 -29.15
CA ARG A 429 -5.04 10.47 -30.08
C ARG A 429 -4.69 11.06 -31.44
N HIS A 430 -5.56 11.91 -32.00
CA HIS A 430 -5.29 12.57 -33.27
C HIS A 430 -4.03 13.45 -33.22
N ARG A 431 -3.85 14.23 -32.14
CA ARG A 431 -2.62 15.03 -31.97
C ARG A 431 -1.38 14.18 -31.74
N TYR A 432 -1.53 13.07 -31.01
CA TYR A 432 -0.42 12.17 -30.74
C TYR A 432 0.06 11.47 -32.03
N GLN A 433 -0.86 11.03 -32.89
CA GLN A 433 -0.52 10.50 -34.21
C GLN A 433 0.28 11.52 -35.04
N ALA A 434 -0.12 12.80 -35.03
CA ALA A 434 0.62 13.85 -35.72
C ALA A 434 2.03 14.11 -35.13
N LEU A 435 2.26 13.80 -33.84
CA LEU A 435 3.61 13.86 -33.26
C LEU A 435 4.51 12.74 -33.82
N ASP A 436 3.96 11.53 -33.97
CA ASP A 436 4.72 10.35 -34.38
C ASP A 436 5.24 10.44 -35.82
N TYR A 437 4.41 10.95 -36.74
CA TYR A 437 4.79 11.11 -38.15
C TYR A 437 5.90 12.14 -38.39
N ASP A 438 5.91 13.24 -37.64
CA ASP A 438 6.71 14.42 -37.99
C ASP A 438 8.03 14.55 -37.21
N SER A 439 8.16 13.91 -36.03
CA SER A 439 9.05 14.44 -34.99
C SER A 439 10.28 13.58 -34.66
N PHE A 440 10.21 12.27 -34.91
CA PHE A 440 11.23 11.32 -34.43
C PHE A 440 11.69 10.32 -35.48
N SER A 441 11.00 10.22 -36.62
CA SER A 441 11.61 9.72 -37.84
C SER A 441 12.72 10.72 -38.16
N GLY A 442 13.97 10.42 -37.77
CA GLY A 442 15.10 11.19 -38.23
C GLY A 442 14.93 11.29 -39.73
N GLY A 443 14.62 12.48 -40.24
CA GLY A 443 14.39 12.72 -41.65
C GLY A 443 15.49 11.97 -42.36
N THR A 444 15.11 11.02 -43.21
CA THR A 444 16.00 10.09 -43.88
C THR A 444 17.26 10.87 -44.18
N ILE A 445 18.34 10.61 -43.41
CA ILE A 445 19.64 11.10 -43.77
C ILE A 445 19.92 10.26 -45.01
N VAL A 446 19.42 10.75 -46.14
CA VAL A 446 19.93 10.42 -47.45
C VAL A 446 21.37 10.84 -47.31
N LEU A 447 22.22 9.88 -46.94
CA LEU A 447 23.63 9.92 -47.21
C LEU A 447 23.72 10.16 -48.71
N GLN A 448 23.73 11.43 -49.10
CA GLN A 448 24.31 11.83 -50.37
C GLN A 448 25.81 11.52 -50.19
N LEU A 449 26.14 10.28 -50.52
CA LEU A 449 27.49 9.88 -50.86
C LEU A 449 27.94 10.81 -52.00
N VAL A 450 28.86 11.71 -51.67
CA VAL A 450 29.76 12.34 -52.63
C VAL A 450 30.95 11.41 -52.82
#